data_AF-A0A1I1D7P5-F1
#
_entry.id   AF-A0A1I1D7P5-F1
#
_cell.length_a   1.000
_cell.length_b   1.000
_cell.length_c   1.000
_cell.angle_alpha   90.00
_cell.angle_beta   90.00
_cell.angle_gamma   90.00
#
_symmetry.space_group_name_H-M   'P 1'
#
loop_
_entity.id
_entity.type
_entity.pdbx_description
1 polymer ?
#
loop_
_entity_poly.entity_id
_entity_poly.type
_entity_poly.pdbx_seq_one_letter_code
_entity_poly.pdbx_strand_id
1 'polypeptide(L)'
;MTARDRDRAGRPRQARPRDALGRPLPYGAEGVEPVSEEPLPPLETVAEARRLLAEGRPFSAHEVLEARWKDCPDAERPLWQGLAQLCVGLTHAERGNLVGARRLVERGAAHLEAYDGPTYGLDLAAVLRCARERTACSSRSTRPS
;
A
#
# COMPACT_ATOMS: atom_id res chain seq x y z
N MET A 1 -2.66 -12.78 32.33
CA MET A 1 -3.00 -11.37 32.08
C MET A 1 -1.85 -10.74 31.30
N THR A 2 -1.92 -10.75 29.97
CA THR A 2 -0.84 -10.24 29.11
C THR A 2 -0.89 -8.72 29.06
N ALA A 3 0.13 -8.09 29.64
CA ALA A 3 0.32 -6.64 29.65
C ALA A 3 0.43 -6.14 28.21
N ARG A 4 -0.51 -5.29 27.81
CA ARG A 4 -0.44 -4.55 26.56
C ARG A 4 0.54 -3.40 26.78
N ASP A 5 1.74 -3.56 26.25
CA ASP A 5 2.73 -2.49 26.19
C ASP A 5 2.17 -1.36 25.31
N ARG A 6 2.06 -0.16 25.87
CA ARG A 6 1.42 1.01 25.26
C ARG A 6 2.40 2.18 25.33
N ASP A 7 2.77 2.68 24.16
CA ASP A 7 3.53 3.90 23.99
C ASP A 7 2.76 5.11 24.56
N ARG A 8 3.49 6.16 24.97
CA ARG A 8 2.92 7.44 25.48
C ARG A 8 1.97 8.15 24.51
N ALA A 9 1.90 7.75 23.24
CA ALA A 9 1.01 8.32 22.22
C ALA A 9 -0.28 7.50 21.96
N GLY A 10 -0.51 6.39 22.69
CA GLY A 10 -1.74 5.61 22.57
C GLY A 10 -1.95 4.87 21.24
N ARG A 11 -0.97 4.91 20.32
CA ARG A 11 -0.99 4.12 19.08
C ARG A 11 -0.51 2.70 19.38
N PRO A 12 -1.25 1.65 18.97
CA PRO A 12 -0.72 0.29 19.06
C PRO A 12 0.45 0.17 18.10
N ARG A 13 1.70 0.14 18.61
CA ARG A 13 2.83 -0.35 17.83
C ARG A 13 2.43 -1.68 17.21
N GLN A 14 2.55 -1.81 15.90
CA GLN A 14 2.23 -3.04 15.18
C GLN A 14 3.23 -4.15 15.60
N ALA A 15 3.07 -4.71 16.80
CA ALA A 15 3.97 -5.69 17.40
C ALA A 15 3.77 -7.11 16.85
N ARG A 16 2.90 -7.30 15.85
CA ARG A 16 2.68 -8.60 15.22
C ARG A 16 3.44 -8.67 13.90
N PRO A 17 4.39 -9.61 13.73
CA PRO A 17 5.03 -9.85 12.44
C PRO A 17 3.95 -10.15 11.39
N ARG A 18 4.08 -9.52 10.21
CA ARG A 18 3.17 -9.72 9.08
C ARG A 18 3.94 -10.30 7.91
N ASP A 19 3.25 -11.06 7.06
CA ASP A 19 3.83 -11.44 5.76
C ASP A 19 3.91 -10.24 4.80
N ALA A 20 4.51 -10.44 3.63
CA ALA A 20 4.65 -9.40 2.58
C ALA A 20 3.30 -8.82 2.11
N LEU A 21 2.20 -9.52 2.38
CA LEU A 21 0.85 -9.10 2.06
C LEU A 21 0.15 -8.45 3.24
N GLY A 22 0.78 -8.30 4.40
CA GLY A 22 0.19 -7.70 5.61
C GLY A 22 -0.69 -8.65 6.43
N ARG A 23 -0.68 -9.96 6.16
CA ARG A 23 -1.42 -10.94 6.97
C ARG A 23 -0.68 -11.14 8.29
N PRO A 24 -1.38 -11.09 9.43
CA PRO A 24 -0.74 -11.34 10.72
C PRO A 24 -0.23 -12.77 10.76
N LEU A 25 1.07 -12.93 11.02
CA LEU A 25 1.68 -14.23 11.22
C LEU A 25 1.41 -14.76 12.64
N PRO A 26 1.46 -16.08 12.83
CA PRO A 26 1.48 -16.66 14.18
C PRO A 26 2.67 -16.14 15.00
N TYR A 27 2.51 -16.16 16.32
CA TYR A 27 3.53 -15.69 17.26
C TYR A 27 4.82 -16.48 17.09
N GLY A 28 5.95 -15.81 16.84
CA GLY A 28 7.26 -16.45 16.65
C GLY A 28 7.68 -16.72 15.21
N ALA A 29 6.88 -16.35 14.21
CA ALA A 29 7.30 -16.35 12.81
C ALA A 29 8.02 -15.04 12.45
N GLU A 30 9.10 -15.12 11.66
CA GLU A 30 9.74 -13.95 11.06
C GLU A 30 8.77 -13.31 10.05
N GLY A 31 8.23 -12.16 10.43
CA GLY A 31 7.50 -11.30 9.52
C GLY A 31 8.44 -10.36 8.80
N VAL A 32 7.91 -9.73 7.77
CA VAL A 32 8.60 -8.64 7.10
C VAL A 32 8.69 -7.46 8.05
N GLU A 33 9.86 -6.83 8.13
CA GLU A 33 10.03 -5.63 8.96
C GLU A 33 9.01 -4.56 8.54
N PRO A 34 8.28 -3.99 9.51
CA PRO A 34 7.33 -2.92 9.24
C PRO A 34 8.08 -1.73 8.64
N VAL A 35 7.46 -1.10 7.64
CA VAL A 35 8.00 0.17 7.10
C VAL A 35 7.87 1.26 8.15
N SER A 36 8.76 2.26 8.10
CA SER A 36 8.67 3.41 8.99
C SER A 36 7.32 4.11 8.83
N GLU A 37 6.68 4.47 9.94
CA GLU A 37 5.46 5.28 9.95
C GLU A 37 5.75 6.77 9.72
N GLU A 38 7.03 7.15 9.60
CA GLU A 38 7.45 8.52 9.33
C GLU A 38 7.22 8.88 7.85
N PRO A 39 6.55 10.01 7.56
CA PRO A 39 6.30 10.43 6.19
C PRO A 39 7.61 10.86 5.53
N LEU A 40 7.96 10.17 4.44
CA LEU A 40 9.08 10.57 3.58
C LEU A 40 8.72 11.78 2.71
N PRO A 41 9.71 12.52 2.18
CA PRO A 41 9.48 13.52 1.15
C PRO A 41 8.79 12.92 -0.10
N PRO A 42 7.96 13.68 -0.85
CA PRO A 42 7.17 13.15 -1.96
C PRO A 42 7.90 12.25 -2.96
N LEU A 43 9.07 12.69 -3.43
CA LEU A 43 9.87 11.94 -4.41
C LEU A 43 10.40 10.63 -3.82
N GLU A 44 10.80 10.66 -2.55
CA GLU A 44 11.28 9.47 -1.82
C GLU A 44 10.14 8.52 -1.51
N THR A 45 8.96 9.01 -1.12
CA THR A 45 7.75 8.20 -0.94
C THR A 45 7.43 7.43 -2.23
N VAL A 46 7.48 8.11 -3.38
CA VAL A 46 7.22 7.48 -4.68
C VAL A 46 8.29 6.45 -5.03
N ALA A 47 9.58 6.78 -4.84
CA ALA A 47 10.69 5.87 -5.11
C ALA A 47 10.60 4.61 -4.24
N GLU A 48 10.32 4.78 -2.95
CA GLU A 48 10.21 3.68 -1.99
C GLU A 48 8.99 2.81 -2.28
N ALA A 49 7.83 3.41 -2.59
CA ALA A 49 6.65 2.65 -2.99
C ALA A 49 6.92 1.81 -4.25
N ARG A 50 7.66 2.36 -5.25
CA ARG A 50 8.06 1.60 -6.45
C ARG A 50 9.01 0.46 -6.12
N ARG A 51 9.99 0.68 -5.24
CA ARG A 51 10.92 -0.36 -4.77
C ARG A 51 10.17 -1.51 -4.11
N LEU A 52 9.28 -1.20 -3.17
CA LEU A 52 8.46 -2.19 -2.46
C LEU A 52 7.53 -2.96 -3.40
N LEU A 53 6.94 -2.30 -4.41
CA LEU A 53 6.15 -2.97 -5.43
C LEU A 53 6.98 -3.91 -6.32
N ALA A 54 8.22 -3.54 -6.63
CA ALA A 54 9.15 -4.40 -7.36
C ALA A 54 9.58 -5.63 -6.54
N GLU A 55 9.64 -5.50 -5.21
CA GLU A 55 9.89 -6.60 -4.27
C GLU A 55 8.66 -7.48 -4.00
N GLY A 56 7.50 -7.20 -4.62
CA GLY A 56 6.27 -7.95 -4.36
C GLY A 56 5.66 -7.66 -2.99
N ARG A 57 5.88 -6.45 -2.45
CA ARG A 57 5.37 -5.99 -1.15
C ARG A 57 4.35 -4.85 -1.31
N PRO A 58 3.20 -5.08 -1.98
CA PRO A 58 2.20 -4.04 -2.20
C PRO A 58 1.57 -3.51 -0.90
N PHE A 59 1.54 -4.31 0.17
CA PHE A 59 1.03 -3.85 1.47
C PHE A 59 1.98 -2.84 2.12
N SER A 60 3.28 -3.11 2.11
CA SER A 60 4.29 -2.16 2.61
C SER A 60 4.30 -0.88 1.78
N ALA A 61 4.15 -0.98 0.44
CA ALA A 61 4.02 0.20 -0.41
C ALA A 61 2.78 1.04 -0.05
N HIS A 62 1.65 0.38 0.25
CA HIS A 62 0.45 1.04 0.76
C HIS A 62 0.72 1.80 2.07
N GLU A 63 1.44 1.18 3.02
CA GLU A 63 1.75 1.82 4.32
C GLU A 63 2.60 3.09 4.15
N VAL A 64 3.63 3.06 3.29
CA VAL A 64 4.46 4.24 2.99
C VAL A 64 3.64 5.38 2.38
N LEU A 65 2.75 5.06 1.43
CA LEU A 65 1.87 6.03 0.80
C LEU A 65 0.80 6.57 1.76
N GLU A 66 0.30 5.74 2.67
CA GLU A 66 -0.67 6.14 3.69
C GLU A 66 -0.05 7.09 4.72
N ALA A 67 1.20 6.84 5.12
CA ALA A 67 1.94 7.75 6.01
C ALA A 67 2.06 9.14 5.38
N ARG A 68 2.41 9.22 4.09
CA ARG A 68 2.45 10.50 3.36
C ARG A 68 1.07 11.13 3.22
N TRP A 69 0.03 10.35 2.93
CA TRP A 69 -1.35 10.87 2.85
C TRP A 69 -1.81 11.56 4.14
N LYS A 70 -1.40 11.05 5.31
CA LYS A 70 -1.76 11.64 6.61
C LYS A 70 -1.06 12.98 6.88
N ASP A 71 0.09 13.22 6.25
CA ASP A 71 0.96 14.39 6.49
C ASP A 71 1.04 15.36 5.30
N CYS A 72 0.45 15.01 4.15
CA CYS A 72 0.47 15.85 2.95
C CYS A 72 -0.52 17.04 3.03
N PRO A 73 -0.27 18.11 2.24
CA PRO A 73 -1.24 19.19 2.04
C PRO A 73 -2.56 18.68 1.48
N ASP A 74 -3.67 19.35 1.82
CA ASP A 74 -5.02 18.94 1.40
C ASP A 74 -5.17 18.79 -0.12
N ALA A 75 -4.50 19.66 -0.88
CA ALA A 75 -4.49 19.61 -2.34
C ALA A 75 -3.87 18.32 -2.90
N GLU A 76 -2.90 17.72 -2.19
CA GLU A 76 -2.22 16.49 -2.63
C GLU A 76 -2.89 15.22 -2.11
N ARG A 77 -3.82 15.32 -1.15
CA ARG A 77 -4.49 14.15 -0.56
C ARG A 77 -5.09 13.19 -1.59
N PRO A 78 -5.76 13.65 -2.67
CA PRO A 78 -6.30 12.75 -3.69
C PRO A 78 -5.22 11.89 -4.35
N LEU A 79 -4.03 12.44 -4.62
CA LEU A 79 -2.89 11.71 -5.17
C LEU A 79 -2.46 10.56 -4.24
N TRP A 80 -2.12 10.92 -3.00
CA TRP A 80 -1.59 9.95 -2.03
C TRP A 80 -2.62 8.90 -1.64
N GLN A 81 -3.87 9.31 -1.45
CA GLN A 81 -4.99 8.40 -1.20
C GLN A 81 -5.22 7.45 -2.38
N GLY A 82 -5.19 7.97 -3.61
CA GLY A 82 -5.35 7.18 -4.81
C GLY A 82 -4.28 6.11 -4.95
N LEU A 83 -3.00 6.49 -4.83
CA LEU A 83 -1.86 5.57 -4.88
C LEU A 83 -1.91 4.50 -3.77
N ALA A 84 -2.25 4.91 -2.54
CA ALA A 84 -2.41 3.98 -1.42
C ALA A 84 -3.53 2.96 -1.70
N GLN A 85 -4.66 3.40 -2.28
CA GLN A 85 -5.79 2.54 -2.66
C GLN A 85 -5.42 1.55 -3.78
N LEU A 86 -4.61 1.96 -4.76
CA LEU A 86 -4.10 1.05 -5.78
C LEU A 86 -3.25 -0.06 -5.16
N CYS A 87 -2.34 0.28 -4.24
CA CYS A 87 -1.45 -0.69 -3.59
C CYS A 87 -2.19 -1.71 -2.73
N VAL A 88 -3.18 -1.28 -1.93
CA VAL A 88 -4.04 -2.22 -1.19
C VAL A 88 -4.95 -3.02 -2.13
N GLY A 89 -5.38 -2.45 -3.26
CA GLY A 89 -6.08 -3.18 -4.32
C GLY A 89 -5.24 -4.33 -4.89
N LEU A 90 -3.97 -4.09 -5.19
CA LEU A 90 -3.02 -5.13 -5.61
C LEU A 90 -2.84 -6.20 -4.53
N THR A 91 -2.69 -5.79 -3.27
CA THR A 91 -2.62 -6.73 -2.13
C THR A 91 -3.86 -7.63 -2.06
N HIS A 92 -5.05 -7.08 -2.31
CA HIS A 92 -6.28 -7.87 -2.36
C HIS A 92 -6.30 -8.87 -3.52
N ALA A 93 -5.79 -8.49 -4.69
CA ALA A 93 -5.71 -9.38 -5.84
C ALA A 93 -4.79 -10.57 -5.55
N GLU A 94 -3.60 -10.30 -4.99
CA GLU A 94 -2.64 -11.34 -4.58
C GLU A 94 -3.18 -12.26 -3.47
N ARG A 95 -4.09 -11.74 -2.64
CA ARG A 95 -4.81 -12.54 -1.62
C ARG A 95 -5.98 -13.36 -2.21
N GLY A 96 -6.27 -13.25 -3.50
CA GLY A 96 -7.39 -13.93 -4.17
C GLY A 96 -8.75 -13.20 -4.08
N ASN A 97 -8.79 -12.00 -3.49
CA ASN A 97 -10.01 -11.20 -3.38
C ASN A 97 -10.12 -10.22 -4.55
N LEU A 98 -10.41 -10.75 -5.75
CA LEU A 98 -10.48 -9.96 -6.99
C LEU A 98 -11.59 -8.90 -6.99
N VAL A 99 -12.74 -9.21 -6.38
CA VAL A 99 -13.86 -8.25 -6.28
C VAL A 99 -13.47 -7.05 -5.41
N GLY A 100 -12.85 -7.31 -4.25
CA GLY A 100 -12.32 -6.26 -3.38
C GLY A 100 -11.20 -5.47 -4.06
N ALA A 101 -10.29 -6.16 -4.74
CA ALA A 101 -9.19 -5.55 -5.49
C ALA A 101 -9.69 -4.55 -6.53
N ARG A 102 -10.63 -4.97 -7.38
CA ARG A 102 -11.20 -4.11 -8.42
C ARG A 102 -11.89 -2.89 -7.82
N ARG A 103 -12.69 -3.07 -6.76
CA ARG A 103 -13.36 -1.94 -6.09
C ARG A 103 -12.38 -0.92 -5.53
N LEU A 104 -11.27 -1.36 -4.96
CA LEU A 104 -10.23 -0.47 -4.43
C LEU A 104 -9.48 0.24 -5.56
N VAL A 105 -9.17 -0.47 -6.65
CA VAL A 105 -8.51 0.13 -7.83
C VAL A 105 -9.39 1.18 -8.50
N GLU A 106 -10.70 0.92 -8.68
CA GLU A 106 -11.61 1.91 -9.29
C GLU A 106 -11.79 3.16 -8.41
N ARG A 107 -11.83 3.00 -7.08
CA ARG A 107 -11.85 4.16 -6.16
C ARG A 107 -10.56 4.95 -6.21
N GLY A 108 -9.42 4.26 -6.24
CA GLY A 108 -8.11 4.89 -6.37
C GLY A 108 -7.99 5.64 -7.68
N ALA A 109 -8.51 5.04 -8.76
CA ALA A 109 -8.59 5.67 -10.07
C ALA A 109 -9.39 6.96 -10.06
N ALA A 110 -10.58 6.97 -9.45
CA ALA A 110 -11.39 8.17 -9.36
C ALA A 110 -10.66 9.33 -8.63
N HIS A 111 -9.87 9.03 -7.59
CA HIS A 111 -9.05 10.04 -6.92
C HIS A 111 -7.91 10.57 -7.80
N LEU A 112 -7.24 9.70 -8.55
CA LEU A 112 -6.13 10.10 -9.42
C LEU A 112 -6.60 10.80 -10.70
N GLU A 113 -7.75 10.42 -11.24
CA GLU A 113 -8.37 11.06 -12.41
C GLU A 113 -8.88 12.47 -12.08
N ALA A 114 -9.27 12.72 -10.83
CA ALA A 114 -9.69 14.03 -10.34
C ALA A 114 -8.53 14.92 -9.85
N TYR A 115 -7.29 14.43 -9.86
CA TYR A 115 -6.13 15.15 -9.35
C TYR A 115 -5.43 15.96 -10.46
N ASP A 116 -5.23 17.24 -10.24
CA ASP A 116 -4.62 18.20 -11.18
C ASP A 116 -3.29 18.79 -10.69
N GLY A 117 -2.76 18.30 -9.57
CA GLY A 117 -1.54 18.79 -8.92
C GLY A 117 -0.24 18.11 -9.40
N PRO A 118 0.88 18.39 -8.71
CA PRO A 118 2.18 17.80 -9.03
C PRO A 118 2.19 16.29 -8.85
N THR A 119 2.56 15.56 -9.90
CA THR A 119 2.60 14.08 -9.88
C THR A 119 3.95 13.50 -9.43
N TYR A 120 4.93 14.35 -9.11
CA TYR A 120 6.28 13.95 -8.66
C TYR A 120 6.97 12.96 -9.62
N GLY A 121 6.75 13.13 -10.93
CA GLY A 121 7.32 12.27 -11.98
C GLY A 121 6.53 11.00 -12.24
N LEU A 122 5.35 10.83 -11.63
CA LEU A 122 4.42 9.75 -11.95
C LEU A 122 3.62 10.07 -13.22
N ASP A 123 3.60 9.10 -14.13
CA ASP A 123 2.57 9.01 -15.17
C ASP A 123 1.36 8.28 -14.58
N LEU A 124 0.36 9.06 -14.13
CA LEU A 124 -0.84 8.52 -13.49
C LEU A 124 -1.62 7.60 -14.43
N ALA A 125 -1.66 7.89 -15.73
CA ALA A 125 -2.35 7.04 -16.70
C ALA A 125 -1.65 5.68 -16.85
N ALA A 126 -0.31 5.67 -16.90
CA ALA A 126 0.45 4.42 -16.92
C ALA A 126 0.30 3.63 -15.61
N VAL A 127 0.32 4.30 -14.45
CA VAL A 127 0.10 3.66 -13.14
C VAL A 127 -1.28 3.01 -13.07
N LEU A 128 -2.33 3.72 -13.49
CA LEU A 128 -3.71 3.20 -13.48
C LEU A 128 -3.88 2.00 -14.40
N ARG A 129 -3.33 2.06 -15.61
CA ARG A 129 -3.33 0.94 -16.55
C ARG A 129 -2.64 -0.28 -15.96
N CYS A 130 -1.44 -0.11 -15.39
CA CYS A 130 -0.71 -1.19 -14.75
C CYS A 130 -1.49 -1.83 -13.57
N ALA A 131 -2.13 -1.01 -12.73
CA ALA A 131 -2.94 -1.51 -11.62
C ALA A 131 -4.18 -2.30 -12.09
N ARG A 132 -4.87 -1.82 -13.14
CA ARG A 132 -6.01 -2.52 -13.76
C ARG A 132 -5.59 -3.85 -14.40
N GLU A 133 -4.45 -3.88 -15.10
CA GLU A 133 -3.91 -5.11 -15.73
C GLU A 133 -3.52 -6.15 -14.68
N ARG A 134 -2.80 -5.76 -13.63
CA ARG A 134 -2.37 -6.67 -12.55
C ARG A 134 -3.55 -7.25 -11.79
N THR A 135 -4.59 -6.46 -11.51
CA THR A 135 -5.80 -6.96 -10.85
C THR A 135 -6.64 -7.87 -11.75
N ALA A 136 -6.58 -7.72 -13.08
CA ALA A 136 -7.22 -8.62 -14.03
C ALA A 136 -6.45 -9.94 -14.26
N CYS A 137 -5.12 -9.89 -14.25
CA CYS A 137 -4.25 -11.04 -14.56
C CYS A 137 -4.00 -11.98 -13.36
N SER A 138 -4.28 -11.55 -12.13
CA SER A 138 -4.08 -12.35 -10.90
C SER A 138 -4.89 -13.66 -10.81
N SER A 139 -5.53 -14.10 -11.90
CA SER A 139 -6.07 -15.45 -12.08
C SER A 139 -5.01 -16.52 -12.39
N ARG A 140 -3.71 -16.19 -12.53
CA ARG A 140 -2.64 -17.18 -12.83
C ARG A 140 -1.32 -16.89 -12.12
N SER A 141 -1.05 -17.58 -11.00
CA SER A 141 0.27 -18.07 -10.54
C SER A 141 0.06 -18.75 -9.16
N THR A 142 -0.28 -20.04 -9.08
CA THR A 142 0.63 -21.20 -9.04
C THR A 142 1.74 -21.03 -7.98
N ARG A 143 1.57 -21.69 -6.83
CA ARG A 143 2.65 -21.93 -5.85
C ARG A 143 3.75 -22.77 -6.52
N PRO A 144 5.04 -22.44 -6.40
CA PRO A 144 6.07 -23.45 -6.58
C PRO A 144 6.04 -24.39 -5.35
N SER A 145 6.09 -25.70 -5.64
CA SER A 145 6.15 -26.79 -4.66
C SER A 145 7.51 -26.87 -3.95
#